data_AF-A0A194QWK9-F1
#
_entry.id   AF-A0A194QWK9-F1
#
_cell.length_a   1.000
_cell.length_b   1.000
_cell.length_c   1.000
_cell.angle_alpha   90.00
_cell.angle_beta   90.00
_cell.angle_gamma   90.00
#
_symmetry.space_group_name_H-M   'P 1'
#
loop_
_entity.id
_entity.type
_entity.pdbx_description
1 polymer ?
#
loop_
_entity_poly.entity_id
_entity_poly.type
_entity_poly.pdbx_seq_one_letter_code
_entity_poly.pdbx_strand_id
1 'polypeptide(L)'
;MFCASVSAVETYDEKLTATELSTSPLSHCICFKVHRTLNKMLLMFILASAAIVSAHHEHPQQYKAIAKLTQPSGDEVQGNVTFTQLADGKVHVQGVIVGLAPGHYGFHVHEKGDISGGCGTTGSHYNPLHKDHGHPNDENRHVGDLGNVVFDENRVSVLDYVDSVICLTGEYSIVGRAVVLHEKADDFGRSDHPDSRKTGNAGGRVACGVIGILDPVESWPRNGSANSRNSLLMAVGTSVFAIVDIKVMKKYGEGQGHGTLSGDILIIIVCLLLFIVAVFGCIGTAKENVKILCLYECCGLNGPEDYQAIRQGISMSCCPRAFRAKTNYAQHQLYKTCLESKSYFNVGCEDEILQEIRADEDWLIGVTVISSWFQAAEVLAAMWLSHVTKRDAQIKQ
;
A
#
# COMPACT_ATOMS: atom_id res chain seq x y z
N MET A 1 72.17 18.39 -18.06
CA MET A 1 72.86 17.16 -18.50
C MET A 1 71.90 16.46 -19.46
N PHE A 2 72.24 16.45 -20.76
CA PHE A 2 71.57 15.80 -21.92
C PHE A 2 70.12 16.27 -22.24
N CYS A 3 69.75 16.94 -23.34
CA CYS A 3 70.24 17.13 -24.73
C CYS A 3 70.12 15.91 -25.66
N ALA A 4 69.14 15.94 -26.58
CA ALA A 4 69.20 15.64 -28.04
C ALA A 4 67.74 15.60 -28.59
N SER A 5 67.22 16.41 -29.53
CA SER A 5 67.61 16.90 -30.88
C SER A 5 67.44 15.89 -32.02
N VAL A 6 66.47 16.12 -32.92
CA VAL A 6 66.44 16.03 -34.42
C VAL A 6 65.09 16.66 -34.83
N SER A 7 64.88 17.76 -35.56
CA SER A 7 65.44 18.44 -36.77
C SER A 7 64.82 18.01 -38.11
N ALA A 8 64.00 18.91 -38.69
CA ALA A 8 63.82 19.28 -40.12
C ALA A 8 62.41 19.89 -40.29
N VAL A 9 62.21 21.21 -40.37
CA VAL A 9 62.49 22.17 -41.46
C VAL A 9 61.81 21.81 -42.77
N GLU A 10 60.67 22.44 -43.03
CA GLU A 10 60.38 23.07 -44.32
C GLU A 10 59.50 24.31 -44.09
N THR A 11 60.09 25.46 -44.39
CA THR A 11 59.50 26.79 -44.41
C THR A 11 58.76 27.00 -45.73
N TYR A 12 57.52 27.49 -45.70
CA TYR A 12 57.07 28.51 -46.64
C TYR A 12 56.09 29.46 -45.96
N ASP A 13 56.36 30.73 -46.21
CA ASP A 13 55.90 31.97 -45.59
C ASP A 13 54.71 32.53 -46.38
N GLU A 14 53.61 32.89 -45.71
CA GLU A 14 52.89 34.15 -46.01
C GLU A 14 51.82 34.46 -44.94
N LYS A 15 52.22 35.35 -44.01
CA LYS A 15 51.44 36.37 -43.29
C LYS A 15 49.91 36.23 -43.18
N LEU A 16 49.40 36.07 -41.96
CA LEU A 16 48.41 37.02 -41.42
C LEU A 16 48.48 37.06 -39.87
N THR A 17 48.73 38.27 -39.37
CA THR A 17 48.70 38.68 -37.96
C THR A 17 47.29 38.57 -37.36
N ALA A 18 47.16 37.90 -36.21
CA ALA A 18 46.09 38.17 -35.24
C ALA A 18 46.50 37.70 -33.83
N THR A 19 47.02 38.65 -33.07
CA THR A 19 46.79 38.90 -31.63
C THR A 19 46.22 37.76 -30.77
N GLU A 20 47.00 37.43 -29.73
CA GLU A 20 46.59 36.77 -28.50
C GLU A 20 45.19 37.23 -28.03
N LEU A 21 44.22 36.30 -27.97
CA LEU A 21 43.01 36.51 -27.19
C LEU A 21 43.12 35.71 -25.90
N SER A 22 43.52 36.42 -24.85
CA SER A 22 43.39 36.06 -23.44
C SER A 22 42.04 35.37 -23.15
N THR A 23 42.06 34.04 -23.03
CA THR A 23 40.98 33.33 -22.34
C THR A 23 41.21 33.51 -20.85
N SER A 24 40.35 34.31 -20.21
CA SER A 24 40.48 34.60 -18.78
C SER A 24 40.42 33.31 -17.94
N PRO A 25 41.26 33.17 -16.90
CA PRO A 25 41.28 31.99 -16.02
C PRO A 25 39.99 31.81 -15.19
N LEU A 26 39.03 32.74 -15.29
CA LEU A 26 37.73 32.68 -14.62
C LEU A 26 36.74 31.72 -15.31
N SER A 27 36.73 31.59 -16.63
CA SER A 27 35.74 30.76 -17.35
C SER A 27 35.95 29.25 -17.10
N HIS A 28 37.20 28.79 -17.08
CA HIS A 28 37.55 27.42 -16.68
C HIS A 28 37.27 27.17 -15.19
N CYS A 29 37.50 28.16 -14.32
CA CYS A 29 37.30 28.03 -12.88
C CYS A 29 35.80 27.96 -12.51
N ILE A 30 34.93 28.67 -13.24
CA ILE A 30 33.46 28.64 -13.06
C ILE A 30 32.89 27.29 -13.51
N CYS A 31 33.30 26.76 -14.67
CA CYS A 31 32.83 25.47 -15.17
C CYS A 31 33.24 24.31 -14.26
N PHE A 32 34.47 24.34 -13.74
CA PHE A 32 34.97 23.32 -12.80
C PHE A 32 34.29 23.41 -11.42
N LYS A 33 33.96 24.62 -10.95
CA LYS A 33 33.17 24.82 -9.71
C LYS A 33 31.75 24.30 -9.88
N VAL A 34 31.07 24.65 -10.98
CA VAL A 34 29.70 24.22 -11.27
C VAL A 34 29.60 22.69 -11.38
N HIS A 35 30.54 22.04 -12.07
CA HIS A 35 30.59 20.57 -12.17
C HIS A 35 30.82 19.90 -10.80
N ARG A 36 31.64 20.50 -9.93
CA ARG A 36 31.92 19.98 -8.59
C ARG A 36 30.74 20.20 -7.63
N THR A 37 29.95 21.26 -7.80
CA THR A 37 28.72 21.51 -7.02
C THR A 37 27.59 20.59 -7.48
N LEU A 38 27.43 20.38 -8.80
CA LEU A 38 26.44 19.45 -9.37
C LEU A 38 26.71 18.00 -8.95
N ASN A 39 27.96 17.53 -8.99
CA ASN A 39 28.31 16.18 -8.53
C ASN A 39 28.04 15.98 -7.03
N LYS A 40 28.23 17.02 -6.21
CA LYS A 40 27.92 16.97 -4.77
C LYS A 40 26.42 16.98 -4.52
N MET A 41 25.65 17.78 -5.25
CA MET A 41 24.19 17.77 -5.16
C MET A 41 23.61 16.44 -5.60
N LEU A 42 24.13 15.84 -6.67
CA LEU A 42 23.72 14.51 -7.15
C LEU A 42 24.05 13.41 -6.14
N LEU A 43 25.24 13.42 -5.54
CA LEU A 43 25.61 12.44 -4.51
C LEU A 43 24.72 12.58 -3.26
N MET A 44 24.41 13.81 -2.85
CA MET A 44 23.49 14.07 -1.73
C MET A 44 22.06 13.59 -2.05
N PHE A 45 21.61 13.73 -3.29
CA PHE A 45 20.29 13.26 -3.73
C PHE A 45 20.21 11.73 -3.81
N ILE A 46 21.28 11.07 -4.28
CA ILE A 46 21.39 9.60 -4.30
C ILE A 46 21.44 9.04 -2.86
N LEU A 47 22.20 9.68 -1.96
CA LEU A 47 22.25 9.27 -0.56
C LEU A 47 20.92 9.51 0.17
N ALA A 48 20.24 10.63 -0.11
CA ALA A 48 18.92 10.91 0.45
C ALA A 48 17.84 9.93 -0.04
N SER A 49 17.82 9.61 -1.34
CA SER A 49 16.90 8.61 -1.89
C SER A 49 17.19 7.20 -1.38
N ALA A 50 18.46 6.80 -1.24
CA ALA A 50 18.83 5.52 -0.63
C ALA A 50 18.41 5.42 0.85
N ALA A 51 18.48 6.53 1.60
CA ALA A 51 18.00 6.60 2.97
C ALA A 51 16.47 6.49 3.08
N ILE A 52 15.73 7.12 2.15
CA ILE A 52 14.25 7.03 2.08
C ILE A 52 13.81 5.60 1.73
N VAL A 53 14.48 4.93 0.78
CA VAL A 53 14.20 3.52 0.42
C VAL A 53 14.50 2.59 1.60
N SER A 54 15.57 2.83 2.36
CA SER A 54 15.92 2.02 3.54
C SER A 54 14.97 2.24 4.72
N ALA A 55 14.36 3.42 4.83
CA ALA A 55 13.35 3.73 5.86
C ALA A 55 11.97 3.09 5.57
N HIS A 56 11.73 2.62 4.35
CA HIS A 56 10.49 1.97 3.92
C HIS A 56 10.51 0.44 3.99
N HIS A 57 11.36 -0.16 4.83
CA HIS A 57 11.23 -1.57 5.17
C HIS A 57 10.00 -1.76 6.08
N GLU A 58 8.81 -1.78 5.48
CA GLU A 58 7.60 -2.27 6.15
C GLU A 58 7.90 -3.71 6.60
N HIS A 59 8.04 -3.95 7.90
CA HIS A 59 8.02 -5.30 8.44
C HIS A 59 6.72 -5.96 7.94
N PRO A 60 6.77 -7.17 7.36
CA PRO A 60 5.56 -7.84 6.90
C PRO A 60 4.62 -8.02 8.09
N GLN A 61 3.55 -7.23 8.11
CA GLN A 61 2.53 -7.30 9.15
C GLN A 61 1.86 -8.67 9.08
N GLN A 62 1.98 -9.45 10.16
CA GLN A 62 1.45 -10.79 10.22
C GLN A 62 0.01 -10.75 10.74
N TYR A 63 -0.97 -10.97 9.85
CA TYR A 63 -2.39 -11.04 10.24
C TYR A 63 -2.70 -12.36 10.93
N LYS A 64 -3.38 -12.28 12.08
CA LYS A 64 -3.84 -13.42 12.87
C LYS A 64 -5.30 -13.24 13.24
N ALA A 65 -6.09 -14.28 13.07
CA ALA A 65 -7.49 -14.34 13.50
C ALA A 65 -7.69 -15.53 14.46
N ILE A 66 -8.79 -15.51 15.21
CA ILE A 66 -9.14 -16.56 16.16
C ILE A 66 -10.64 -16.82 16.15
N ALA A 67 -11.03 -18.09 16.23
CA ALA A 67 -12.39 -18.52 16.50
C ALA A 67 -12.42 -19.36 17.78
N LYS A 68 -13.25 -18.95 18.73
CA LYS A 68 -13.59 -19.77 19.90
C LYS A 68 -14.85 -20.57 19.58
N LEU A 69 -14.70 -21.88 19.45
CA LEU A 69 -15.81 -22.80 19.24
C LEU A 69 -16.52 -23.07 20.56
N THR A 70 -17.83 -22.86 20.55
CA THR A 70 -18.72 -23.19 21.68
C THR A 70 -19.94 -23.91 21.17
N GLN A 71 -20.39 -24.91 21.91
CA GLN A 71 -21.64 -25.60 21.67
C GLN A 71 -22.83 -24.69 22.08
N PRO A 72 -23.87 -24.51 21.23
CA PRO A 72 -24.97 -23.59 21.54
C PRO A 72 -25.82 -23.96 22.78
N SER A 73 -25.83 -25.24 23.17
CA SER A 73 -26.71 -25.74 24.24
C SER A 73 -25.97 -26.67 25.21
N GLY A 74 -24.75 -26.28 25.58
CA GLY A 74 -23.91 -26.99 26.55
C GLY A 74 -22.45 -26.53 26.46
N ASP A 75 -21.60 -27.13 27.29
CA ASP A 75 -20.16 -26.83 27.33
C ASP A 75 -19.30 -28.07 27.06
N GLU A 76 -19.88 -29.12 26.46
CA GLU A 76 -19.17 -30.38 26.20
C GLU A 76 -18.13 -30.21 25.09
N VAL A 77 -18.50 -29.52 24.00
CA VAL A 77 -17.62 -29.26 22.86
C VAL A 77 -17.12 -27.82 22.89
N GLN A 78 -15.80 -27.66 23.01
CA GLN A 78 -15.14 -26.36 23.03
C GLN A 78 -13.75 -26.42 22.40
N GLY A 79 -13.29 -25.30 21.86
CA GLY A 79 -11.96 -25.21 21.28
C GLY A 79 -11.57 -23.82 20.84
N ASN A 80 -10.28 -23.61 20.60
CA ASN A 80 -9.77 -22.39 19.99
C ASN A 80 -9.05 -22.76 18.70
N VAL A 81 -9.36 -22.03 17.63
CA VAL A 81 -8.71 -22.18 16.32
C VAL A 81 -8.17 -20.82 15.90
N THR A 82 -6.86 -20.76 15.72
CA THR A 82 -6.13 -19.59 15.23
C THR A 82 -5.79 -19.75 13.77
N PHE A 83 -5.91 -18.65 13.03
CA PHE A 83 -5.58 -18.54 11.62
C PHE A 83 -4.46 -17.53 11.49
N THR A 84 -3.35 -17.89 10.85
CA THR A 84 -2.21 -16.99 10.63
C THR A 84 -1.95 -16.84 9.14
N GLN A 85 -2.04 -15.62 8.63
CA GLN A 85 -1.70 -15.31 7.24
C GLN A 85 -0.17 -15.43 7.06
N LEU A 86 0.25 -16.33 6.17
CA LEU A 86 1.63 -16.53 5.78
C LEU A 86 2.03 -15.54 4.67
N ALA A 87 3.33 -15.32 4.53
CA ALA A 87 3.88 -14.38 3.55
C ALA A 87 3.61 -14.77 2.08
N ASP A 88 3.36 -16.05 1.81
CA ASP A 88 3.00 -16.57 0.48
C ASP A 88 1.50 -16.48 0.17
N GLY A 89 0.71 -15.85 1.06
CA GLY A 89 -0.74 -15.68 0.89
C GLY A 89 -1.58 -16.85 1.38
N LYS A 90 -0.98 -17.94 1.87
CA LYS A 90 -1.71 -19.05 2.49
C LYS A 90 -2.03 -18.76 3.95
N VAL A 91 -2.94 -19.54 4.53
CA VAL A 91 -3.32 -19.40 5.93
C VAL A 91 -2.98 -20.68 6.68
N HIS A 92 -2.17 -20.54 7.74
CA HIS A 92 -1.87 -21.60 8.69
C HIS A 92 -2.97 -21.67 9.73
N VAL A 93 -3.64 -22.81 9.80
CA VAL A 93 -4.72 -23.11 10.76
C VAL A 93 -4.13 -23.97 11.87
N GLN A 94 -4.23 -23.45 13.10
CA GLN A 94 -3.77 -24.16 14.30
C GLN A 94 -4.86 -24.13 15.35
N GLY A 95 -4.99 -25.18 16.15
CA GLY A 95 -5.99 -25.16 17.21
C GLY A 95 -6.11 -26.45 17.98
N VAL A 96 -6.89 -26.39 19.04
CA VAL A 96 -7.27 -27.57 19.83
C VAL A 96 -8.76 -27.50 20.09
N ILE A 97 -9.45 -28.60 19.79
CA ILE A 97 -10.87 -28.79 20.05
C ILE A 97 -11.03 -30.05 20.91
N VAL A 98 -11.89 -29.99 21.92
CA VAL A 98 -12.16 -31.11 22.82
C VAL A 98 -13.66 -31.39 22.90
N GLY A 99 -14.01 -32.63 23.23
CA GLY A 99 -15.38 -32.99 23.66
C GLY A 99 -16.11 -33.99 22.78
N LEU A 100 -15.66 -34.25 21.56
CA LEU A 100 -16.27 -35.27 20.69
C LEU A 100 -15.61 -36.63 20.86
N ALA A 101 -16.37 -37.69 20.58
CA ALA A 101 -15.85 -39.06 20.54
C ALA A 101 -14.78 -39.21 19.44
N PRO A 102 -13.93 -40.26 19.50
CA PRO A 102 -12.92 -40.49 18.48
C PRO A 102 -13.55 -40.65 17.09
N GLY A 103 -13.01 -39.96 16.09
CA GLY A 103 -13.57 -39.98 14.73
C GLY A 103 -13.29 -38.74 13.90
N HIS A 104 -13.86 -38.73 12.70
CA HIS A 104 -13.77 -37.64 11.74
C HIS A 104 -15.03 -36.77 11.76
N TYR A 105 -14.86 -35.46 11.75
CA TYR A 105 -15.95 -34.50 11.81
C TYR A 105 -15.72 -33.35 10.83
N GLY A 106 -16.75 -33.02 10.04
CA GLY A 106 -16.71 -31.94 9.07
C GLY A 106 -16.42 -30.59 9.74
N PHE A 107 -15.58 -29.79 9.11
CA PHE A 107 -15.07 -28.55 9.66
C PHE A 107 -15.01 -27.48 8.56
N HIS A 108 -15.85 -26.46 8.69
CA HIS A 108 -16.07 -25.50 7.61
C HIS A 108 -16.14 -24.07 8.11
N VAL A 109 -15.76 -23.11 7.25
CA VAL A 109 -16.13 -21.71 7.39
C VAL A 109 -17.49 -21.50 6.73
N HIS A 110 -18.46 -21.06 7.51
CA HIS A 110 -19.79 -20.69 7.05
C HIS A 110 -19.87 -19.19 6.72
N GLU A 111 -20.77 -18.83 5.81
CA GLU A 111 -20.86 -17.50 5.23
C GLU A 111 -21.03 -16.37 6.25
N LYS A 112 -21.85 -16.58 7.29
CA LYS A 112 -22.23 -15.54 8.25
C LYS A 112 -21.61 -15.79 9.61
N GLY A 113 -21.13 -14.72 10.24
CA GLY A 113 -20.81 -14.68 11.68
C GLY A 113 -22.01 -14.46 12.58
N ASP A 114 -23.22 -14.81 12.12
CA ASP A 114 -24.44 -14.66 12.91
C ASP A 114 -24.68 -15.92 13.76
N ILE A 115 -24.47 -15.78 15.08
CA ILE A 115 -24.70 -16.83 16.08
C ILE A 115 -25.94 -16.55 16.95
N SER A 116 -26.79 -15.61 16.55
CA SER A 116 -28.00 -15.23 17.32
C SER A 116 -29.00 -16.39 17.49
N GLY A 117 -29.07 -17.29 16.51
CA GLY A 117 -29.83 -18.54 16.57
C GLY A 117 -28.94 -19.78 16.77
N GLY A 118 -27.83 -19.62 17.49
CA GLY A 118 -26.79 -20.64 17.60
C GLY A 118 -26.12 -20.90 16.25
N CYS A 119 -25.67 -22.14 16.01
CA CYS A 119 -24.98 -22.46 14.77
C CYS A 119 -25.89 -22.48 13.54
N GLY A 120 -27.22 -22.47 13.70
CA GLY A 120 -28.16 -22.50 12.57
C GLY A 120 -28.17 -21.23 11.73
N THR A 121 -27.83 -20.08 12.32
CA THR A 121 -27.88 -18.76 11.64
C THR A 121 -26.61 -18.41 10.88
N THR A 122 -25.55 -19.23 10.96
CA THR A 122 -24.29 -19.00 10.24
C THR A 122 -24.40 -19.15 8.72
N GLY A 123 -25.56 -19.60 8.20
CA GLY A 123 -25.79 -19.77 6.77
C GLY A 123 -25.16 -21.06 6.21
N SER A 124 -24.88 -21.09 4.91
CA SER A 124 -24.22 -22.20 4.22
C SER A 124 -22.69 -22.09 4.29
N HIS A 125 -21.96 -23.03 3.71
CA HIS A 125 -20.50 -22.92 3.56
C HIS A 125 -20.15 -21.63 2.80
N TYR A 126 -19.05 -20.99 3.18
CA TYR A 126 -18.61 -19.76 2.53
C TYR A 126 -18.17 -20.04 1.09
N ASN A 127 -19.00 -19.61 0.12
CA ASN A 127 -18.84 -19.93 -1.29
C ASN A 127 -19.01 -18.69 -2.20
N PRO A 128 -18.06 -17.74 -2.17
CA PRO A 128 -18.11 -16.55 -3.02
C PRO A 128 -17.87 -16.86 -4.51
N LEU A 129 -17.35 -18.05 -4.83
CA LEU A 129 -17.03 -18.49 -6.19
C LEU A 129 -18.13 -19.34 -6.83
N HIS A 130 -19.24 -19.60 -6.12
CA HIS A 130 -20.35 -20.44 -6.58
C HIS A 130 -19.92 -21.82 -7.11
N LYS A 131 -18.92 -22.43 -6.46
CA LYS A 131 -18.42 -23.77 -6.76
C LYS A 131 -19.26 -24.85 -6.07
N ASP A 132 -19.05 -26.11 -6.43
CA ASP A 132 -19.58 -27.23 -5.66
C ASP A 132 -18.72 -27.46 -4.40
N HIS A 133 -19.29 -28.18 -3.44
CA HIS A 133 -18.53 -28.65 -2.27
C HIS A 133 -17.47 -29.69 -2.68
N GLY A 134 -16.31 -29.65 -2.04
CA GLY A 134 -15.19 -30.55 -2.38
C GLY A 134 -14.15 -30.70 -1.27
N HIS A 135 -13.17 -31.59 -1.50
CA HIS A 135 -12.04 -31.78 -0.58
C HIS A 135 -11.13 -30.54 -0.57
N PRO A 136 -10.42 -30.21 0.53
CA PRO A 136 -9.53 -29.06 0.58
C PRO A 136 -8.46 -28.99 -0.53
N ASN A 137 -8.04 -30.13 -1.06
CA ASN A 137 -7.06 -30.19 -2.15
C ASN A 137 -7.67 -30.12 -3.55
N ASP A 138 -9.00 -30.11 -3.67
CA ASP A 138 -9.68 -30.08 -4.96
C ASP A 138 -9.75 -28.64 -5.49
N GLU A 139 -9.60 -28.45 -6.80
CA GLU A 139 -9.78 -27.15 -7.44
C GLU A 139 -11.26 -26.69 -7.40
N ASN A 140 -12.18 -27.64 -7.44
CA ASN A 140 -13.61 -27.42 -7.29
C ASN A 140 -14.03 -27.68 -5.84
N ARG A 141 -14.02 -26.63 -5.03
CA ARG A 141 -14.45 -26.61 -3.63
C ARG A 141 -14.98 -25.22 -3.28
N HIS A 142 -15.75 -25.12 -2.21
CA HIS A 142 -16.02 -23.81 -1.61
C HIS A 142 -14.76 -23.26 -0.94
N VAL A 143 -14.70 -21.93 -0.78
CA VAL A 143 -13.62 -21.28 -0.01
C VAL A 143 -13.62 -21.77 1.44
N GLY A 144 -14.81 -22.00 2.02
CA GLY A 144 -14.95 -22.45 3.40
C GLY A 144 -14.76 -23.95 3.65
N ASP A 145 -14.50 -24.78 2.64
CA ASP A 145 -14.45 -26.25 2.80
C ASP A 145 -13.11 -26.72 3.37
N LEU A 146 -12.93 -26.78 4.71
CA LEU A 146 -11.65 -27.18 5.33
C LEU A 146 -11.55 -28.68 5.63
N GLY A 147 -12.54 -29.47 5.23
CA GLY A 147 -12.55 -30.93 5.31
C GLY A 147 -12.87 -31.46 6.70
N ASN A 148 -12.13 -32.47 7.15
CA ASN A 148 -12.40 -33.15 8.42
C ASN A 148 -11.32 -32.85 9.47
N VAL A 149 -11.75 -32.61 10.71
CA VAL A 149 -10.89 -32.71 11.90
C VAL A 149 -10.97 -34.12 12.49
N VAL A 150 -9.92 -34.54 13.20
CA VAL A 150 -9.81 -35.89 13.76
C VAL A 150 -9.72 -35.82 15.28
N PHE A 151 -10.67 -36.42 15.97
CA PHE A 151 -10.62 -36.59 17.42
C PHE A 151 -9.97 -37.91 17.77
N ASP A 152 -9.03 -37.87 18.71
CA ASP A 152 -8.34 -39.04 19.24
C ASP A 152 -9.13 -39.73 20.37
N GLU A 153 -8.58 -40.83 20.91
CA GLU A 153 -9.14 -41.58 22.05
C GLU A 153 -9.32 -40.73 23.32
N ASN A 154 -8.60 -39.62 23.44
CA ASN A 154 -8.72 -38.68 24.56
C ASN A 154 -9.82 -37.63 24.33
N ARG A 155 -10.56 -37.71 23.21
CA ARG A 155 -11.56 -36.73 22.78
C ARG A 155 -10.93 -35.36 22.51
N VAL A 156 -9.71 -35.35 21.98
CA VAL A 156 -8.97 -34.14 21.60
C VAL A 156 -8.67 -34.18 20.11
N SER A 157 -8.88 -33.06 19.43
CA SER A 157 -8.50 -32.81 18.05
C SER A 157 -7.49 -31.67 18.01
N VAL A 158 -6.30 -31.96 17.48
CA VAL A 158 -5.23 -30.98 17.28
C VAL A 158 -5.18 -30.65 15.79
N LEU A 159 -5.37 -29.36 15.47
CA LEU A 159 -5.31 -28.84 14.10
C LEU A 159 -3.92 -28.23 13.90
N ASP A 160 -3.25 -28.65 12.82
CA ASP A 160 -2.00 -28.04 12.35
C ASP A 160 -1.86 -28.30 10.84
N TYR A 161 -2.40 -27.39 10.02
CA TYR A 161 -2.35 -27.51 8.56
C TYR A 161 -2.42 -26.14 7.87
N VAL A 162 -2.06 -26.09 6.60
CA VAL A 162 -2.08 -24.88 5.79
C VAL A 162 -3.13 -25.01 4.69
N ASP A 163 -4.00 -24.01 4.57
CA ASP A 163 -4.97 -23.89 3.48
C ASP A 163 -4.54 -22.76 2.52
N SER A 164 -4.75 -22.99 1.22
CA SER A 164 -4.33 -22.07 0.16
C SER A 164 -5.45 -21.22 -0.45
N VAL A 165 -6.69 -21.37 0.05
CA VAL A 165 -7.88 -20.74 -0.53
C VAL A 165 -8.47 -19.70 0.42
N ILE A 166 -8.55 -19.99 1.71
CA ILE A 166 -8.99 -18.99 2.70
C ILE A 166 -7.94 -17.88 2.83
N CYS A 167 -8.43 -16.66 3.04
CA CYS A 167 -7.60 -15.49 3.30
C CYS A 167 -8.08 -14.76 4.54
N LEU A 168 -7.19 -14.01 5.20
CA LEU A 168 -7.53 -13.14 6.33
C LEU A 168 -7.88 -11.71 5.88
N THR A 169 -7.54 -11.36 4.64
CA THR A 169 -7.72 -10.02 4.06
C THR A 169 -8.32 -10.09 2.66
N GLY A 170 -8.88 -8.99 2.18
CA GLY A 170 -9.43 -8.90 0.82
C GLY A 170 -10.83 -9.51 0.68
N GLU A 171 -11.27 -9.69 -0.57
CA GLU A 171 -12.64 -10.11 -0.92
C GLU A 171 -13.00 -11.50 -0.35
N TYR A 172 -12.02 -12.40 -0.30
CA TYR A 172 -12.19 -13.76 0.22
C TYR A 172 -11.86 -13.90 1.71
N SER A 173 -11.89 -12.78 2.45
CA SER A 173 -11.62 -12.80 3.89
C SER A 173 -12.64 -13.64 4.66
N ILE A 174 -12.13 -14.46 5.57
CA ILE A 174 -12.93 -15.25 6.52
C ILE A 174 -13.19 -14.52 7.83
N VAL A 175 -12.60 -13.34 8.06
CA VAL A 175 -12.84 -12.57 9.29
C VAL A 175 -14.29 -12.09 9.34
N GLY A 176 -14.93 -12.22 10.51
CA GLY A 176 -16.34 -11.91 10.71
C GLY A 176 -17.28 -13.02 10.24
N ARG A 177 -16.77 -14.12 9.67
CA ARG A 177 -17.52 -15.34 9.36
C ARG A 177 -17.48 -16.31 10.53
N ALA A 178 -18.16 -17.46 10.43
CA ALA A 178 -18.16 -18.45 11.51
C ALA A 178 -17.45 -19.73 11.10
N VAL A 179 -16.63 -20.29 11.99
CA VAL A 179 -16.24 -21.70 11.91
C VAL A 179 -17.38 -22.55 12.46
N VAL A 180 -17.67 -23.67 11.81
CA VAL A 180 -18.66 -24.66 12.23
C VAL A 180 -18.02 -26.04 12.25
N LEU A 181 -18.17 -26.72 13.39
CA LEU A 181 -17.87 -28.13 13.55
C LEU A 181 -19.18 -28.92 13.42
N HIS A 182 -19.14 -30.00 12.65
CA HIS A 182 -20.29 -30.83 12.34
C HIS A 182 -20.35 -32.11 13.17
N GLU A 183 -21.51 -32.78 13.17
CA GLU A 183 -21.75 -34.01 13.93
C GLU A 183 -21.19 -35.28 13.28
N LYS A 184 -20.94 -35.28 11.97
CA LYS A 184 -20.42 -36.41 11.19
C LYS A 184 -19.26 -35.97 10.30
N ALA A 185 -18.58 -36.96 9.75
CA ALA A 185 -17.54 -36.75 8.74
C ALA A 185 -18.13 -36.13 7.47
N ASP A 186 -17.37 -35.20 6.91
CA ASP A 186 -17.51 -34.69 5.55
C ASP A 186 -17.11 -35.77 4.53
N ASP A 187 -17.96 -36.03 3.54
CA ASP A 187 -17.75 -36.97 2.44
C ASP A 187 -17.05 -36.35 1.20
N PHE A 188 -16.70 -35.07 1.28
CA PHE A 188 -15.98 -34.28 0.30
C PHE A 188 -16.67 -34.14 -1.06
N GLY A 189 -17.99 -34.29 -1.11
CA GLY A 189 -18.74 -34.22 -2.38
C GLY A 189 -18.63 -35.50 -3.21
N ARG A 190 -18.18 -36.61 -2.61
CA ARG A 190 -17.82 -37.86 -3.31
C ARG A 190 -18.81 -39.01 -3.11
N SER A 191 -19.94 -38.76 -2.43
CA SER A 191 -20.98 -39.77 -2.24
C SER A 191 -22.20 -39.52 -3.13
N ASP A 192 -23.05 -40.53 -3.26
CA ASP A 192 -24.32 -40.44 -3.98
C ASP A 192 -25.42 -39.74 -3.17
N HIS A 193 -25.12 -39.28 -1.94
CA HIS A 193 -26.09 -38.55 -1.12
C HIS A 193 -26.43 -37.21 -1.77
N PRO A 194 -27.73 -36.79 -1.81
CA PRO A 194 -28.14 -35.55 -2.47
C PRO A 194 -27.48 -34.28 -1.90
N ASP A 195 -27.06 -34.32 -0.64
CA ASP A 195 -26.37 -33.21 0.02
C ASP A 195 -24.84 -33.28 -0.09
N SER A 196 -24.27 -34.35 -0.65
CA SER A 196 -22.81 -34.54 -0.76
C SER A 196 -22.16 -33.35 -1.48
N ARG A 197 -22.63 -33.02 -2.68
CA ARG A 197 -22.11 -31.89 -3.48
C ARG A 197 -22.41 -30.49 -2.92
N LYS A 198 -23.20 -30.39 -1.84
CA LYS A 198 -23.61 -29.11 -1.24
C LYS A 198 -22.97 -28.85 0.12
N THR A 199 -22.90 -29.88 0.96
CA THR A 199 -22.53 -29.75 2.39
C THR A 199 -21.61 -30.87 2.86
N GLY A 200 -21.19 -31.77 1.97
CA GLY A 200 -20.37 -32.91 2.35
C GLY A 200 -21.12 -33.95 3.20
N ASN A 201 -22.45 -33.83 3.31
CA ASN A 201 -23.28 -34.68 4.15
C ASN A 201 -22.80 -34.81 5.63
N ALA A 202 -22.16 -33.76 6.16
CA ALA A 202 -21.58 -33.76 7.50
C ALA A 202 -22.62 -33.68 8.64
N GLY A 203 -23.92 -33.58 8.31
CA GLY A 203 -25.01 -33.54 9.27
C GLY A 203 -25.16 -32.22 10.02
N GLY A 204 -25.78 -32.29 11.20
CA GLY A 204 -25.99 -31.18 12.13
C GLY A 204 -24.71 -30.45 12.58
N ARG A 205 -24.91 -29.30 13.25
CA ARG A 205 -23.84 -28.38 13.68
C ARG A 205 -23.67 -28.48 15.19
N VAL A 206 -22.53 -28.97 15.66
CA VAL A 206 -22.30 -29.25 17.09
C VAL A 206 -21.70 -28.06 17.83
N ALA A 207 -20.80 -27.31 17.19
CA ALA A 207 -20.18 -26.12 17.75
C ALA A 207 -19.85 -25.12 16.66
N CYS A 208 -19.84 -23.84 17.02
CA CYS A 208 -19.47 -22.78 16.10
C CYS A 208 -18.88 -21.59 16.85
N GLY A 209 -18.20 -20.72 16.10
CA GLY A 209 -17.56 -19.53 16.65
C GLY A 209 -17.24 -18.53 15.55
N VAL A 210 -17.50 -17.25 15.82
CA VAL A 210 -17.15 -16.16 14.90
C VAL A 210 -15.64 -16.00 14.87
N ILE A 211 -15.09 -15.85 13.66
CA ILE A 211 -13.68 -15.59 13.41
C ILE A 211 -13.41 -14.11 13.66
N GLY A 212 -12.81 -13.81 14.80
CA GLY A 212 -12.41 -12.47 15.22
C GLY A 212 -10.95 -12.17 14.90
N ILE A 213 -10.60 -10.88 14.94
CA ILE A 213 -9.22 -10.40 14.83
C ILE A 213 -8.47 -10.82 16.10
N LEU A 214 -7.28 -11.41 15.94
CA LEU A 214 -6.34 -11.66 17.03
C LEU A 214 -5.21 -10.64 17.03
N ASP A 215 -4.58 -10.38 15.88
CA ASP A 215 -3.43 -9.46 15.76
C ASP A 215 -3.22 -9.04 14.29
N PRO A 216 -2.93 -7.76 13.96
CA PRO A 216 -2.99 -6.58 14.82
C PRO A 216 -4.43 -6.13 15.07
N VAL A 217 -4.69 -5.63 16.29
CA VAL A 217 -6.01 -5.14 16.69
C VAL A 217 -6.38 -3.81 16.00
N GLU A 218 -5.40 -3.01 15.59
CA GLU A 218 -5.60 -1.61 15.16
C GLU A 218 -5.43 -1.37 13.63
N SER A 219 -4.86 -2.31 12.84
CA SER A 219 -4.51 -2.09 11.42
C SER A 219 -4.90 -3.23 10.47
N TRP A 220 -6.14 -3.73 10.56
CA TRP A 220 -6.64 -4.79 9.67
C TRP A 220 -7.16 -4.23 8.33
N PRO A 221 -6.61 -4.66 7.16
CA PRO A 221 -7.05 -4.14 5.87
C PRO A 221 -8.44 -4.69 5.54
N ARG A 222 -9.46 -3.84 5.68
CA ARG A 222 -10.86 -4.18 5.40
C ARG A 222 -11.19 -4.28 3.91
N ASN A 223 -10.31 -3.82 3.02
CA ASN A 223 -10.46 -3.92 1.57
C ASN A 223 -9.09 -4.18 0.90
N GLY A 224 -9.07 -5.13 -0.04
CA GLY A 224 -7.86 -5.66 -0.68
C GLY A 224 -7.15 -4.71 -1.65
N SER A 225 -6.62 -3.58 -1.16
CA SER A 225 -5.72 -2.74 -1.96
C SER A 225 -4.27 -3.18 -1.75
N ALA A 226 -3.92 -4.34 -2.30
CA ALA A 226 -2.53 -4.75 -2.49
C ALA A 226 -2.02 -4.19 -3.83
N ASN A 227 -1.79 -2.88 -3.90
CA ASN A 227 -1.10 -2.26 -5.04
C ASN A 227 0.34 -1.85 -4.67
N SER A 228 1.13 -2.83 -4.23
CA SER A 228 2.57 -2.69 -3.99
C SER A 228 3.41 -2.72 -5.28
N ARG A 229 2.83 -3.08 -6.44
CA ARG A 229 3.59 -3.21 -7.71
C ARG A 229 3.91 -1.87 -8.40
N ASN A 230 3.32 -0.75 -7.99
CA ASN A 230 3.48 0.52 -8.70
C ASN A 230 4.68 1.37 -8.23
N SER A 231 5.19 1.15 -7.03
CA SER A 231 6.30 1.97 -6.50
C SER A 231 7.66 1.59 -7.12
N LEU A 232 7.89 0.30 -7.39
CA LEU A 232 9.14 -0.18 -8.02
C LEU A 232 9.25 0.21 -9.51
N LEU A 233 8.13 0.20 -10.24
CA LEU A 233 8.08 0.63 -11.65
C LEU A 233 8.33 2.14 -11.81
N MET A 234 7.82 2.95 -10.88
CA MET A 234 8.09 4.40 -10.85
C MET A 234 9.57 4.70 -10.51
N ALA A 235 10.17 3.98 -9.56
CA ALA A 235 11.57 4.17 -9.17
C ALA A 235 12.57 3.71 -10.25
N VAL A 236 12.30 2.61 -10.95
CA VAL A 236 13.14 2.14 -12.06
C VAL A 236 12.98 3.05 -13.28
N GLY A 237 11.76 3.53 -13.55
CA GLY A 237 11.49 4.49 -14.64
C GLY A 237 12.30 5.78 -14.50
N THR A 238 12.23 6.45 -13.34
CA THR A 238 12.95 7.72 -13.11
C THR A 238 14.47 7.57 -13.21
N SER A 239 15.01 6.43 -12.79
CA SER A 239 16.45 6.14 -12.83
C SER A 239 16.97 5.93 -14.27
N VAL A 240 16.18 5.27 -15.13
CA VAL A 240 16.56 5.03 -16.54
C VAL A 240 16.50 6.33 -17.36
N PHE A 241 15.50 7.19 -17.12
CA PHE A 241 15.40 8.48 -17.82
C PHE A 241 16.55 9.43 -17.45
N ALA A 242 16.96 9.49 -16.18
CA ALA A 242 18.10 10.31 -15.76
C ALA A 242 19.44 9.90 -16.42
N ILE A 243 19.65 8.60 -16.66
CA ILE A 243 20.86 8.09 -17.32
C ILE A 243 20.88 8.44 -18.82
N VAL A 244 19.70 8.44 -19.46
CA VAL A 244 19.55 8.83 -20.87
C VAL A 244 19.82 10.33 -21.04
N ASP A 245 19.28 11.17 -20.15
CA ASP A 245 19.50 12.63 -20.18
C ASP A 245 20.98 13.02 -20.08
N ILE A 246 21.74 12.39 -19.19
CA ILE A 246 23.17 12.72 -19.01
C ILE A 246 23.99 12.36 -20.27
N LYS A 247 23.68 11.24 -20.93
CA LYS A 247 24.38 10.83 -22.16
C LYS A 247 24.00 11.69 -23.36
N VAL A 248 22.73 12.10 -23.46
CA VAL A 248 22.27 13.00 -24.52
C VAL A 248 22.89 14.38 -24.34
N MET A 249 22.77 14.99 -23.16
CA MET A 249 23.36 16.31 -22.85
C MET A 249 24.88 16.36 -23.06
N LYS A 250 25.60 15.30 -22.66
CA LYS A 250 27.06 15.23 -22.84
C LYS A 250 27.47 15.13 -24.31
N LYS A 251 26.69 14.43 -25.14
CA LYS A 251 26.96 14.31 -26.59
C LYS A 251 26.69 15.61 -27.35
N TYR A 252 25.77 16.44 -26.85
CA TYR A 252 25.47 17.76 -27.42
C TYR A 252 26.46 18.87 -27.00
N GLY A 253 27.15 18.71 -25.87
CA GLY A 253 28.18 19.65 -25.41
C GLY A 253 29.52 19.57 -26.14
N GLU A 254 29.84 18.43 -26.77
CA GLU A 254 31.16 18.19 -27.39
C GLU A 254 31.22 18.46 -28.90
N GLY A 255 30.10 18.70 -29.60
CA GLY A 255 30.15 18.89 -31.06
C GLY A 255 28.95 19.62 -31.65
N GLN A 256 29.17 20.87 -32.06
CA GLN A 256 28.40 21.67 -33.03
C GLN A 256 26.87 21.65 -32.90
N GLY A 257 26.30 22.65 -32.22
CA GLY A 257 24.84 22.82 -32.23
C GLY A 257 24.25 24.12 -31.68
N HIS A 258 25.04 25.07 -31.16
CA HIS A 258 24.47 26.38 -30.82
C HIS A 258 24.26 27.21 -32.10
N GLY A 259 23.03 27.23 -32.60
CA GLY A 259 22.62 28.14 -33.68
C GLY A 259 21.60 27.60 -34.69
N THR A 260 21.15 26.35 -34.62
CA THR A 260 20.13 25.82 -35.54
C THR A 260 18.79 25.62 -34.84
N LEU A 261 17.70 26.02 -35.52
CA LEU A 261 16.30 25.91 -35.07
C LEU A 261 15.94 24.50 -34.53
N SER A 262 16.67 23.46 -34.96
CA SER A 262 16.46 22.07 -34.53
C SER A 262 16.91 21.77 -33.09
N GLY A 263 17.94 22.46 -32.59
CA GLY A 263 18.47 22.26 -31.24
C GLY A 263 17.57 22.87 -30.17
N ASP A 264 17.05 24.06 -30.44
CA ASP A 264 16.12 24.75 -29.56
C ASP A 264 14.80 23.97 -29.42
N ILE A 265 14.31 23.35 -30.50
CA ILE A 265 13.11 22.49 -30.49
C ILE A 265 13.33 21.24 -29.62
N LEU A 266 14.51 20.62 -29.69
CA LEU A 266 14.82 19.41 -28.91
C LEU A 266 14.85 19.71 -27.40
N ILE A 267 15.42 20.85 -27.01
CA ILE A 267 15.43 21.31 -25.61
C ILE A 267 14.00 21.53 -25.10
N ILE A 268 13.14 22.14 -25.91
CA ILE A 268 11.72 22.36 -25.57
C ILE A 268 11.00 21.01 -25.37
N ILE A 269 11.25 20.02 -26.23
CA ILE A 269 10.66 18.68 -26.11
C ILE A 269 11.10 17.97 -24.83
N VAL A 270 12.40 18.05 -24.48
CA VAL A 270 12.92 17.46 -23.24
C VAL A 270 12.31 18.14 -22.01
N CYS A 271 12.22 19.47 -22.00
CA CYS A 271 11.57 20.22 -20.91
C CYS A 271 10.07 19.86 -20.77
N LEU A 272 9.35 19.69 -21.88
CA LEU A 272 7.94 19.25 -21.85
C LEU A 272 7.77 17.83 -21.30
N LEU A 273 8.68 16.91 -21.63
CA LEU A 273 8.65 15.55 -21.10
C LEU A 273 8.95 15.52 -19.59
N LEU A 274 9.90 16.31 -19.12
CA LEU A 274 10.19 16.46 -17.69
C LEU A 274 9.01 17.07 -16.92
N PHE A 275 8.31 18.05 -17.51
CA PHE A 275 7.08 18.61 -16.96
C PHE A 275 6.00 17.53 -16.78
N ILE A 276 5.77 16.71 -17.82
CA ILE A 276 4.78 15.63 -17.79
C ILE A 276 5.11 14.62 -16.68
N VAL A 277 6.38 14.20 -16.56
CA VAL A 277 6.82 13.26 -15.50
C VAL A 277 6.65 13.86 -14.11
N ALA A 278 6.96 15.15 -13.91
CA ALA A 278 6.74 15.83 -12.64
C ALA A 278 5.25 15.90 -12.26
N VAL A 279 4.37 16.21 -13.22
CA VAL A 279 2.92 16.23 -13.01
C VAL A 279 2.38 14.84 -12.64
N PHE A 280 2.80 13.78 -13.34
CA PHE A 280 2.40 12.42 -12.99
C PHE A 280 2.99 11.95 -11.64
N GLY A 281 4.19 12.42 -11.28
CA GLY A 281 4.78 12.20 -9.96
C GLY A 281 3.96 12.85 -8.85
N CYS A 282 3.52 14.10 -9.04
CA CYS A 282 2.64 14.82 -8.12
C CYS A 282 1.24 14.19 -8.00
N ILE A 283 0.68 13.68 -9.10
CA ILE A 283 -0.58 12.92 -9.07
C ILE A 283 -0.40 11.59 -8.32
N GLY A 284 0.76 10.96 -8.43
CA GLY A 284 1.13 9.74 -7.71
C GLY A 284 1.19 9.94 -6.20
N THR A 285 1.85 11.00 -5.73
CA THR A 285 1.91 11.35 -4.30
C THR A 285 0.56 11.79 -3.74
N ALA A 286 -0.27 12.48 -4.52
CA ALA A 286 -1.66 12.78 -4.13
C ALA A 286 -2.51 11.51 -3.90
N LYS A 287 -2.16 10.40 -4.56
CA LYS A 287 -2.83 9.10 -4.39
C LYS A 287 -2.37 8.33 -3.15
N GLU A 288 -1.20 8.66 -2.60
CA GLU A 288 -0.64 8.02 -1.40
C GLU A 288 -1.12 8.66 -0.08
N ASN A 289 -1.67 9.88 -0.10
CA ASN A 289 -2.29 10.52 1.08
C ASN A 289 -3.59 9.85 1.55
N VAL A 290 -4.15 8.90 0.79
CA VAL A 290 -5.34 8.12 1.20
C VAL A 290 -5.07 7.24 2.44
N LYS A 291 -3.80 7.04 2.83
CA LYS A 291 -3.42 6.33 4.06
C LYS A 291 -3.64 7.15 5.35
N ILE A 292 -3.92 8.45 5.29
CA ILE A 292 -4.16 9.30 6.48
C ILE A 292 -5.63 9.20 6.98
N LEU A 293 -6.55 8.69 6.15
CA LEU A 293 -7.97 8.52 6.50
C LEU A 293 -8.26 7.58 7.69
N CYS A 294 -7.29 6.80 8.16
CA CYS A 294 -7.49 5.84 9.26
C CYS A 294 -7.15 6.40 10.66
N LEU A 295 -6.77 7.67 10.79
CA LEU A 295 -6.38 8.27 12.07
C LEU A 295 -7.45 9.21 12.69
N TYR A 296 -8.54 9.50 11.98
CA TYR A 296 -9.52 10.49 12.44
C TYR A 296 -10.55 9.87 13.40
N GLU A 297 -10.59 10.42 14.61
CA GLU A 297 -11.53 10.04 15.66
C GLU A 297 -12.80 10.90 15.56
N CYS A 298 -13.79 10.45 14.80
CA CYS A 298 -15.02 11.23 14.55
C CYS A 298 -16.29 10.47 14.99
N CYS A 299 -17.41 11.20 15.16
CA CYS A 299 -18.70 10.64 15.58
C CYS A 299 -19.74 10.66 14.46
N GLY A 300 -20.12 9.49 13.94
CA GLY A 300 -21.17 9.40 12.92
C GLY A 300 -20.70 9.88 11.53
N LEU A 301 -21.64 10.01 10.59
CA LEU A 301 -21.35 10.54 9.24
C LEU A 301 -21.19 12.06 9.32
N ASN A 302 -22.19 12.76 9.87
CA ASN A 302 -22.21 14.21 10.00
C ASN A 302 -22.10 14.67 11.47
N GLY A 303 -22.42 13.79 12.42
CA GLY A 303 -22.36 14.14 13.83
C GLY A 303 -23.35 13.36 14.70
N PRO A 304 -23.58 13.81 15.94
CA PRO A 304 -24.54 13.22 16.85
C PRO A 304 -26.01 13.32 16.36
N GLU A 305 -26.34 14.18 15.39
CA GLU A 305 -27.69 14.27 14.81
C GLU A 305 -28.11 12.97 14.10
N ASP A 306 -27.16 12.25 13.49
CA ASP A 306 -27.44 11.00 12.77
C ASP A 306 -28.11 9.96 13.67
N TYR A 307 -27.73 9.92 14.95
CA TYR A 307 -28.26 8.98 15.94
C TYR A 307 -29.68 9.36 16.39
N GLN A 308 -30.00 10.65 16.42
CA GLN A 308 -31.35 11.13 16.74
C GLN A 308 -32.34 10.74 15.64
N ALA A 309 -31.93 10.82 14.37
CA ALA A 309 -32.77 10.46 13.22
C ALA A 309 -33.20 8.97 13.24
N ILE A 310 -32.33 8.08 13.72
CA ILE A 310 -32.57 6.63 13.77
C ILE A 310 -33.13 6.13 15.12
N ARG A 311 -33.40 7.03 16.08
CA ARG A 311 -33.80 6.71 17.47
C ARG A 311 -32.87 5.71 18.17
N GLN A 312 -31.57 5.76 17.87
CA GLN A 312 -30.56 4.96 18.56
C GLN A 312 -29.77 5.85 19.52
N GLY A 313 -29.21 5.25 20.57
CA GLY A 313 -28.27 5.95 21.44
C GLY A 313 -26.99 6.29 20.68
N ILE A 314 -26.33 7.39 21.05
CA ILE A 314 -25.02 7.80 20.51
C ILE A 314 -24.03 6.64 20.64
N SER A 315 -23.36 6.23 19.56
CA SER A 315 -22.43 5.10 19.61
C SER A 315 -21.26 5.31 20.59
N MET A 316 -20.71 4.23 21.14
CA MET A 316 -19.50 4.26 21.97
C MET A 316 -18.27 4.80 21.23
N SER A 317 -18.25 4.69 19.90
CA SER A 317 -17.22 5.29 19.03
C SER A 317 -17.22 6.83 19.07
N CYS A 318 -18.34 7.45 19.43
CA CYS A 318 -18.44 8.89 19.58
C CYS A 318 -17.77 9.42 20.86
N CYS A 319 -17.36 8.54 21.77
CA CYS A 319 -16.81 8.90 23.07
C CYS A 319 -15.29 8.62 23.15
N PRO A 320 -14.41 9.63 23.07
CA PRO A 320 -12.96 9.44 22.93
C PRO A 320 -12.33 8.60 24.04
N ARG A 321 -12.68 8.90 25.29
CA ARG A 321 -12.11 8.20 26.46
C ARG A 321 -12.68 6.80 26.62
N ALA A 322 -13.95 6.61 26.26
CA ALA A 322 -14.58 5.30 26.32
C ALA A 322 -14.05 4.39 25.22
N PHE A 323 -13.92 4.90 24.00
CA PHE A 323 -13.41 4.17 22.84
C PHE A 323 -11.99 3.64 23.07
N ARG A 324 -11.11 4.45 23.68
CA ARG A 324 -9.71 4.07 23.96
C ARG A 324 -9.50 3.22 25.21
N ALA A 325 -10.55 2.96 26.00
CA ALA A 325 -10.38 2.19 27.22
C ALA A 325 -10.21 0.69 26.93
N LYS A 326 -9.21 0.07 27.56
CA LYS A 326 -8.80 -1.32 27.28
C LYS A 326 -9.69 -2.39 27.93
N THR A 327 -10.54 -2.02 28.89
CA THR A 327 -11.37 -2.98 29.63
C THR A 327 -12.85 -2.63 29.50
N ASN A 328 -13.71 -3.64 29.34
CA ASN A 328 -15.16 -3.46 29.18
C ASN A 328 -15.78 -2.65 30.33
N TYR A 329 -15.28 -2.83 31.55
CA TYR A 329 -15.72 -2.08 32.73
C TYR A 329 -15.37 -0.58 32.61
N ALA A 330 -14.13 -0.25 32.23
CA ALA A 330 -13.71 1.14 32.05
C ALA A 330 -14.41 1.79 30.85
N GLN A 331 -14.59 1.06 29.75
CA GLN A 331 -15.33 1.53 28.57
C GLN A 331 -16.75 1.94 28.95
N HIS A 332 -17.47 1.08 29.66
CA HIS A 332 -18.86 1.34 30.03
C HIS A 332 -19.01 2.51 31.01
N GLN A 333 -18.11 2.65 31.98
CA GLN A 333 -18.11 3.78 32.91
C GLN A 333 -17.78 5.09 32.20
N LEU A 334 -16.73 5.10 31.37
CA LEU A 334 -16.32 6.30 30.62
C LEU A 334 -17.35 6.70 29.56
N TYR A 335 -18.08 5.74 28.99
CA TYR A 335 -19.17 6.01 28.06
C TYR A 335 -20.36 6.66 28.75
N LYS A 336 -20.77 6.17 29.93
CA LYS A 336 -21.80 6.85 30.74
C LYS A 336 -21.40 8.27 31.07
N THR A 337 -20.17 8.47 31.57
CA THR A 337 -19.64 9.81 31.84
C THR A 337 -19.61 10.68 30.58
N CYS A 338 -19.25 10.12 29.43
CA CYS A 338 -19.24 10.84 28.16
C CYS A 338 -20.63 11.35 27.75
N LEU A 339 -21.66 10.50 27.85
CA LEU A 339 -23.03 10.88 27.56
C LEU A 339 -23.56 11.92 28.55
N GLU A 340 -23.31 11.75 29.85
CA GLU A 340 -23.75 12.67 30.90
C GLU A 340 -23.08 14.04 30.78
N SER A 341 -21.78 14.07 30.49
CA SER A 341 -20.99 15.30 30.32
C SER A 341 -21.06 15.90 28.92
N LYS A 342 -21.73 15.23 27.97
CA LYS A 342 -21.76 15.57 26.54
C LYS A 342 -20.36 15.78 25.94
N SER A 343 -19.39 14.95 26.33
CA SER A 343 -18.00 15.01 25.88
C SER A 343 -17.72 14.10 24.67
N TYR A 344 -18.74 13.86 23.84
CA TYR A 344 -18.61 13.13 22.59
C TYR A 344 -18.07 14.03 21.46
N PHE A 345 -17.58 13.44 20.38
CA PHE A 345 -17.19 14.20 19.20
C PHE A 345 -18.42 14.86 18.55
N ASN A 346 -18.26 16.13 18.16
CA ASN A 346 -19.34 16.94 17.59
C ASN A 346 -19.29 17.02 16.06
N VAL A 347 -18.22 16.51 15.44
CA VAL A 347 -18.01 16.49 13.99
C VAL A 347 -17.99 15.03 13.53
N GLY A 348 -18.70 14.77 12.43
CA GLY A 348 -18.75 13.46 11.80
C GLY A 348 -17.56 13.16 10.90
N CYS A 349 -17.44 11.89 10.49
CA CYS A 349 -16.34 11.45 9.64
C CYS A 349 -16.34 12.15 8.27
N GLU A 350 -17.52 12.42 7.70
CA GLU A 350 -17.64 13.00 6.36
C GLU A 350 -17.14 14.44 6.32
N ASP A 351 -17.55 15.26 7.29
CA ASP A 351 -17.16 16.67 7.36
C ASP A 351 -15.66 16.85 7.62
N GLU A 352 -15.07 16.03 8.50
CA GLU A 352 -13.63 16.06 8.77
C GLU A 352 -12.82 15.68 7.53
N ILE A 353 -13.28 14.66 6.79
CA ILE A 353 -12.70 14.25 5.50
C ILE A 353 -12.82 15.39 4.49
N LEU A 354 -13.98 16.04 4.38
CA LEU A 354 -14.19 17.14 3.43
C LEU A 354 -13.42 18.41 3.79
N GLN A 355 -13.16 18.66 5.07
CA GLN A 355 -12.34 19.80 5.50
C GLN A 355 -10.87 19.58 5.14
N GLU A 356 -10.35 18.37 5.34
CA GLU A 356 -8.95 18.08 5.02
C GLU A 356 -8.72 17.87 3.52
N ILE A 357 -9.67 17.30 2.78
CA ILE A 357 -9.62 17.28 1.30
C ILE A 357 -9.50 18.71 0.75
N ARG A 358 -10.26 19.66 1.32
CA ARG A 358 -10.17 21.07 0.93
C ARG A 358 -8.83 21.71 1.32
N ALA A 359 -8.25 21.34 2.47
CA ALA A 359 -6.93 21.82 2.88
C ALA A 359 -5.78 21.25 2.03
N ASP A 360 -5.86 19.98 1.64
CA ASP A 360 -4.91 19.33 0.73
C ASP A 360 -5.03 19.86 -0.71
N GLU A 361 -6.24 20.20 -1.17
CA GLU A 361 -6.45 20.90 -2.45
C GLU A 361 -5.73 22.26 -2.47
N ASP A 362 -5.83 23.05 -1.40
CA ASP A 362 -5.14 24.35 -1.30
C ASP A 362 -3.62 24.22 -1.31
N TRP A 363 -3.08 23.21 -0.62
CA TRP A 363 -1.65 22.90 -0.65
C TRP A 363 -1.19 22.46 -2.04
N LEU A 364 -1.94 21.57 -2.69
CA LEU A 364 -1.61 21.06 -4.03
C LEU A 364 -1.68 22.17 -5.09
N ILE A 365 -2.66 23.07 -4.99
CA ILE A 365 -2.78 24.27 -5.82
C ILE A 365 -1.57 25.18 -5.57
N GLY A 366 -1.19 25.41 -4.30
CA GLY A 366 -0.04 26.23 -3.93
C GLY A 366 1.28 25.71 -4.50
N VAL A 367 1.55 24.41 -4.35
CA VAL A 367 2.75 23.77 -4.90
C VAL A 367 2.76 23.84 -6.42
N THR A 368 1.63 23.59 -7.09
CA THR A 368 1.52 23.63 -8.55
C THR A 368 1.73 25.04 -9.11
N VAL A 369 1.21 26.06 -8.43
CA VAL A 369 1.43 27.46 -8.80
C VAL A 369 2.92 27.80 -8.64
N ILE A 370 3.53 27.50 -7.50
CA ILE A 370 4.95 27.79 -7.24
C ILE A 370 5.86 27.06 -8.25
N SER A 371 5.60 25.78 -8.54
CA SER A 371 6.39 25.04 -9.54
C SER A 371 6.27 25.63 -10.94
N SER A 372 5.07 26.12 -11.31
CA SER A 372 4.85 26.79 -12.59
C SER A 372 5.63 28.11 -12.70
N TRP A 373 5.73 28.86 -11.60
CA TRP A 373 6.55 30.08 -11.54
C TRP A 373 8.05 29.79 -11.69
N PHE A 374 8.56 28.72 -11.06
CA PHE A 374 9.96 28.32 -11.21
C PHE A 374 10.29 27.95 -12.65
N GLN A 375 9.43 27.19 -13.32
CA GLN A 375 9.61 26.83 -14.72
C GLN A 375 9.56 28.05 -15.65
N ALA A 376 8.65 29.00 -15.40
CA ALA A 376 8.62 30.26 -16.14
C ALA A 376 9.92 31.06 -15.96
N ALA A 377 10.48 31.11 -14.75
CA ALA A 377 11.74 31.79 -14.47
C ALA A 377 12.94 31.14 -15.19
N GLU A 378 12.99 29.80 -15.27
CA GLU A 378 14.02 29.08 -16.01
C GLU A 378 13.98 29.39 -17.51
N VAL A 379 12.79 29.42 -18.11
CA VAL A 379 12.62 29.78 -19.53
C VAL A 379 13.08 31.22 -19.78
N LEU A 380 12.68 32.16 -18.92
CA LEU A 380 13.11 33.56 -19.03
C LEU A 380 14.63 33.72 -18.89
N ALA A 381 15.25 32.99 -17.96
CA ALA A 381 16.71 32.99 -17.80
C ALA A 381 17.42 32.43 -19.04
N ALA A 382 16.89 31.36 -19.65
CA ALA A 382 17.43 30.81 -20.89
C ALA A 382 17.31 31.79 -22.07
N MET A 383 16.16 32.46 -22.21
CA MET A 383 15.96 33.51 -23.22
C MET A 383 16.92 34.69 -23.02
N TRP A 384 17.12 35.11 -21.76
CA TRP A 384 18.05 36.18 -21.42
C TRP A 384 19.51 35.81 -21.75
N LEU A 385 19.96 34.61 -21.38
CA LEU A 385 21.29 34.11 -21.74
C LEU A 385 21.50 34.04 -23.26
N SER A 386 20.49 33.56 -23.99
CA SER A 386 20.52 33.53 -25.47
C SER A 386 20.63 34.94 -26.07
N HIS A 387 19.91 35.90 -25.51
CA HIS A 387 19.99 37.30 -25.96
C HIS A 387 21.35 37.93 -25.66
N VAL A 388 21.89 37.73 -24.46
CA VAL A 388 23.21 38.26 -24.05
C VAL A 388 24.32 37.69 -24.93
N THR A 389 24.32 36.37 -25.15
CA THR A 389 25.31 35.71 -26.02
C THR A 389 25.24 36.19 -27.47
N LYS A 390 24.03 36.42 -28.02
CA LYS A 390 23.88 37.04 -29.35
C LYS A 390 24.40 38.47 -29.39
N ARG A 391 24.16 39.28 -28.36
CA ARG A 391 24.69 40.66 -28.28
C ARG A 391 26.20 40.69 -28.23
N ASP A 392 26.81 39.84 -27.41
CA ASP A 392 28.27 39.75 -27.31
C ASP A 392 28.93 39.26 -28.60
N ALA A 393 28.24 38.40 -29.36
CA ALA A 393 28.69 37.97 -30.68
C ALA A 393 28.63 39.12 -31.72
N GLN A 394 27.59 39.97 -31.67
CA GLN A 394 27.45 41.13 -32.56
C GLN A 394 28.42 42.27 -32.21
N ILE A 395 28.81 42.45 -30.95
CA ILE A 395 29.76 43.49 -30.53
C ILE A 395 31.21 43.13 -30.92
N LYS A 396 31.50 41.84 -31.19
CA LYS A 396 32.82 41.35 -31.59
C LYS A 396 33.05 41.30 -33.11
N GLN A 397 32.00 41.53 -33.91
CA GLN A 397 32.09 41.81 -35.35
C GLN A 397 32.16 43.32 -35.57
#